data_AF-A0A955ZJC6-F1
#
_entry.id   AF-A0A955ZJC6-F1
#
_cell.length_a   1.000
_cell.length_b   1.000
_cell.length_c   1.000
_cell.angle_alpha   90.00
_cell.angle_beta   90.00
_cell.angle_gamma   90.00
#
_symmetry.space_group_name_H-M   'P 1'
#
loop_
_entity.id
_entity.type
_entity.pdbx_description
1 polymer ?
#
loop_
_entity_poly.entity_id
_entity_poly.type
_entity_poly.pdbx_seq_one_letter_code
_entity_poly.pdbx_strand_id
1 'polypeptide(L)'
;MHLALIETRRLHLVRGYSSLYDLCVRCLGMSEGQAHRSVSGAHAAKSFPLALEMIADGRLHLTGLSLIAKRLTPENHAQLLEDVAGKTKADILIVLARWFPKPDVPDRVEPVSDGSGGGEQGNLGLDGAPRSRVEPLSEERFLVHFSGSAELKAKLEHAQNLMSHVSRKLEVVFERALDALIRELENKQWGKTERPRRSGGRKDRRPSRADKREVYERDGAQCAYVSPSGVRCTARAFLQYDHVDPLGKGGGGEARNGRLLCAAHNDLHARQAYGSEIIDEKIRRARSRAEQGGAAQTAKDKCERLRVALVTMGFKKAECCKVVAALATEAERLPLDQLIRDALLRLTQR
;
A
#
# COMPACT_ATOMS: atom_id res chain seq x y z
N MET A 1 18.70 7.06 -19.89
CA MET A 1 17.79 8.05 -19.26
C MET A 1 16.41 8.13 -19.93
N HIS A 2 15.92 7.05 -20.53
CA HIS A 2 14.64 7.04 -21.27
C HIS A 2 13.41 6.74 -20.38
N LEU A 3 13.63 6.11 -19.21
CA LEU A 3 12.55 5.66 -18.31
C LEU A 3 11.79 6.81 -17.64
N ALA A 4 12.46 7.90 -17.26
CA ALA A 4 11.80 9.06 -16.65
C ALA A 4 10.83 9.75 -17.63
N LEU A 5 11.16 9.76 -18.92
CA LEU A 5 10.31 10.29 -19.98
C LEU A 5 9.11 9.35 -20.25
N ILE A 6 9.33 8.03 -20.27
CA ILE A 6 8.26 7.02 -20.32
C ILE A 6 7.27 7.21 -19.17
N GLU A 7 7.76 7.42 -17.95
CA GLU A 7 6.94 7.64 -16.76
C GLU A 7 6.16 8.94 -16.85
N THR A 8 6.82 10.04 -17.20
CA THR A 8 6.19 11.35 -17.32
C THR A 8 5.06 11.36 -18.35
N ARG A 9 5.28 10.67 -19.48
CA ARG A 9 4.26 10.51 -20.53
C ARG A 9 3.31 9.32 -20.29
N ARG A 10 3.49 8.56 -19.20
CA ARG A 10 2.69 7.38 -18.84
C ARG A 10 2.59 6.34 -19.95
N LEU A 11 3.63 6.23 -20.78
CA LEU A 11 3.64 5.34 -21.95
C LEU A 11 3.58 3.87 -21.54
N HIS A 12 4.07 3.53 -20.35
CA HIS A 12 3.97 2.18 -19.80
C HIS A 12 2.49 1.74 -19.66
N LEU A 13 1.60 2.65 -19.23
CA LEU A 13 0.17 2.37 -19.10
C LEU A 13 -0.48 2.12 -20.45
N VAL A 14 -0.18 2.98 -21.44
CA VAL A 14 -0.71 2.85 -22.82
C VAL A 14 -0.26 1.54 -23.47
N ARG A 15 0.93 1.05 -23.14
CA ARG A 15 1.45 -0.24 -23.61
C ARG A 15 0.89 -1.45 -22.85
N GLY A 16 0.05 -1.24 -21.83
CA GLY A 16 -0.64 -2.30 -21.11
C GLY A 16 0.01 -2.72 -19.80
N TYR A 17 1.05 -2.02 -19.33
CA TYR A 17 1.75 -2.35 -18.09
C TYR A 17 1.20 -1.50 -16.94
N SER A 18 1.07 -2.10 -15.77
CA SER A 18 0.44 -1.47 -14.60
C SER A 18 1.33 -0.43 -13.90
N SER A 19 2.63 -0.47 -14.18
CA SER A 19 3.64 0.45 -13.63
C SER A 19 4.90 0.45 -14.50
N LEU A 20 5.81 1.40 -14.26
CA LEU A 20 7.13 1.40 -14.90
C LEU A 20 7.94 0.15 -14.57
N TYR A 21 7.82 -0.36 -13.33
CA TYR A 21 8.47 -1.59 -12.91
C TYR A 21 7.98 -2.79 -13.73
N ASP A 22 6.66 -2.91 -13.88
CA ASP A 22 6.01 -3.96 -14.67
C ASP A 22 6.47 -3.94 -16.15
N LEU A 23 6.61 -2.74 -16.73
CA LEU A 23 7.23 -2.57 -18.05
C LEU A 23 8.69 -3.04 -18.07
N CYS A 24 9.50 -2.66 -17.09
CA CYS A 24 10.93 -3.00 -17.05
C CYS A 24 11.15 -4.51 -16.98
N VAL A 25 10.39 -5.21 -16.15
CA VAL A 25 10.53 -6.66 -15.99
C VAL A 25 9.99 -7.40 -17.21
N ARG A 26 8.74 -7.13 -17.62
CA ARG A 26 8.06 -7.93 -18.64
C ARG A 26 8.36 -7.53 -20.08
N CYS A 27 8.60 -6.25 -20.35
CA CYS A 27 8.85 -5.76 -21.71
C CYS A 27 10.35 -5.62 -22.00
N LEU A 28 11.12 -5.13 -21.02
CA LEU A 28 12.55 -4.88 -21.21
C LEU A 28 13.43 -6.03 -20.72
N GLY A 29 12.84 -7.09 -20.14
CA GLY A 29 13.55 -8.28 -19.69
C GLY A 29 14.53 -8.02 -18.54
N MET A 30 14.34 -6.95 -17.77
CA MET A 30 15.21 -6.63 -16.64
C MET A 30 14.95 -7.57 -15.47
N SER A 31 16.01 -7.93 -14.73
CA SER A 31 15.84 -8.56 -13.41
C SER A 31 15.10 -7.63 -12.45
N GLU A 32 14.41 -8.19 -11.46
CA GLU A 32 13.68 -7.41 -10.45
C GLU A 32 14.56 -6.36 -9.75
N GLY A 33 15.78 -6.76 -9.36
CA GLY A 33 16.74 -5.85 -8.72
C GLY A 33 17.21 -4.73 -9.65
N GLN A 34 17.41 -5.02 -10.94
CA GLN A 34 17.75 -4.00 -11.93
C GLN A 34 16.57 -3.06 -12.19
N ALA A 35 15.36 -3.61 -12.34
CA ALA A 35 14.14 -2.83 -12.52
C ALA A 35 13.90 -1.89 -11.33
N HIS A 36 14.03 -2.39 -10.10
CA HIS A 36 13.89 -1.59 -8.89
C HIS A 36 14.85 -0.40 -8.86
N ARG A 37 16.15 -0.63 -9.13
CA ARG A 37 17.15 0.45 -9.17
C ARG A 37 16.88 1.45 -10.29
N SER A 38 16.50 0.96 -11.47
CA SER A 38 16.23 1.78 -12.65
C SER A 38 15.01 2.68 -12.46
N VAL A 39 13.91 2.12 -11.92
CA VAL A 39 12.70 2.89 -11.59
C VAL A 39 12.98 3.89 -10.48
N SER A 40 13.66 3.46 -9.40
CA SER A 40 14.03 4.35 -8.30
C SER A 40 14.89 5.53 -8.78
N GLY A 41 15.89 5.25 -9.62
CA GLY A 41 16.72 6.28 -10.23
C GLY A 41 15.95 7.20 -11.18
N ALA A 42 15.03 6.64 -12.00
CA ALA A 42 14.19 7.44 -12.89
C ALA A 42 13.27 8.39 -12.12
N HIS A 43 12.70 7.95 -11.00
CA HIS A 43 11.89 8.79 -10.13
C HIS A 43 12.73 9.89 -9.47
N ALA A 44 13.91 9.56 -8.93
CA ALA A 44 14.80 10.54 -8.34
C ALA A 44 15.28 11.58 -9.36
N ALA A 45 15.69 11.15 -10.55
CA ALA A 45 16.13 12.05 -11.62
C ALA A 45 15.02 12.96 -12.16
N LYS A 46 13.75 12.51 -12.09
CA LYS A 46 12.60 13.36 -12.44
C LYS A 46 12.42 14.52 -11.45
N SER A 47 12.63 14.26 -10.15
CA SER A 47 12.49 15.28 -9.11
C SER A 47 13.73 16.14 -8.94
N PHE A 48 14.92 15.59 -9.24
CA PHE A 48 16.23 16.23 -9.04
C PHE A 48 17.08 16.10 -10.31
N PRO A 49 16.95 17.04 -11.26
CA PRO A 49 17.68 16.99 -12.53
C PRO A 49 19.20 16.95 -12.38
N LEU A 50 19.78 17.55 -11.33
CA LEU A 50 21.21 17.49 -11.05
C LEU A 50 21.73 16.04 -10.91
N ALA A 51 20.94 15.15 -10.30
CA ALA A 51 21.31 13.73 -10.17
C ALA A 51 21.51 13.05 -11.53
N LEU A 52 20.83 13.57 -12.55
CA LEU A 52 20.93 13.06 -13.90
C LEU A 52 22.20 13.47 -14.61
N GLU A 53 22.56 14.74 -14.49
CA GLU A 53 23.81 15.28 -15.03
C GLU A 53 24.99 14.52 -14.43
N MET A 54 24.95 14.27 -13.12
CA MET A 54 25.98 13.48 -12.43
C MET A 54 26.05 12.02 -12.91
N ILE A 55 24.93 11.42 -13.29
CA ILE A 55 24.93 10.09 -13.93
C ILE A 55 25.53 10.15 -15.33
N ALA A 56 25.18 11.17 -16.11
CA ALA A 56 25.68 11.35 -17.48
C ALA A 56 27.20 11.56 -17.50
N ASP A 57 27.74 12.34 -16.55
CA ASP A 57 29.16 12.62 -16.41
C ASP A 57 29.94 11.50 -15.69
N GLY A 58 29.26 10.43 -15.24
CA GLY A 58 29.89 9.33 -14.51
C GLY A 58 30.25 9.63 -13.05
N ARG A 59 29.91 10.81 -12.54
CA ARG A 59 30.12 11.22 -11.14
C ARG A 59 29.19 10.50 -10.16
N LEU A 60 28.08 9.92 -10.62
CA LEU A 60 27.16 9.14 -9.79
C LEU A 60 26.72 7.89 -10.53
N HIS A 61 26.79 6.73 -9.89
CA HIS A 61 26.28 5.48 -10.47
C HIS A 61 24.82 5.22 -10.06
N LEU A 62 24.05 4.51 -10.90
CA LEU A 62 22.61 4.25 -10.69
C LEU A 62 22.29 3.58 -9.34
N THR A 63 23.15 2.65 -8.89
CA THR A 63 23.01 2.01 -7.57
C THR A 63 23.11 3.02 -6.43
N GLY A 64 23.95 4.04 -6.56
CA GLY A 64 24.17 5.08 -5.56
C GLY A 64 22.95 5.98 -5.50
N LEU A 65 22.47 6.44 -6.66
CA LEU A 65 21.22 7.19 -6.75
C LEU A 65 20.03 6.42 -6.14
N SER A 66 19.91 5.12 -6.41
CA SER A 66 18.84 4.29 -5.84
C SER A 66 18.92 4.17 -4.31
N LEU A 67 20.10 4.26 -3.70
CA LEU A 67 20.26 4.21 -2.24
C LEU A 67 19.82 5.52 -1.57
N ILE A 68 20.16 6.65 -2.20
CA ILE A 68 19.86 7.98 -1.64
C ILE A 68 18.45 8.47 -2.02
N ALA A 69 17.83 7.91 -3.08
CA ALA A 69 16.58 8.38 -3.68
C ALA A 69 15.44 8.68 -2.68
N LYS A 70 15.26 7.84 -1.66
CA LYS A 70 14.19 8.00 -0.66
C LYS A 70 14.46 9.11 0.36
N ARG A 71 15.70 9.61 0.43
CA ARG A 71 16.16 10.58 1.42
C ARG A 71 16.48 11.94 0.79
N LEU A 72 16.41 12.04 -0.54
CA LEU A 72 16.53 13.31 -1.26
C LEU A 72 15.27 14.16 -1.05
N THR A 73 15.48 15.40 -0.62
CA THR A 73 14.46 16.43 -0.46
C THR A 73 14.89 17.70 -1.19
N PRO A 74 13.97 18.63 -1.51
CA PRO A 74 14.33 19.90 -2.12
C PRO A 74 15.38 20.69 -1.33
N GLU A 75 15.48 20.50 -0.02
CA GLU A 75 16.40 21.21 0.86
C GLU A 75 17.79 20.57 0.91
N ASN A 76 17.89 19.24 0.81
CA ASN A 76 19.16 18.53 1.01
C ASN A 76 19.82 18.01 -0.29
N HIS A 77 19.09 18.00 -1.40
CA HIS A 77 19.50 17.23 -2.59
C HIS A 77 20.86 17.66 -3.15
N ALA A 78 21.14 18.97 -3.24
CA ALA A 78 22.38 19.47 -3.83
C ALA A 78 23.61 19.00 -3.03
N GLN A 79 23.60 19.23 -1.72
CA GLN A 79 24.72 18.88 -0.84
C GLN A 79 24.88 17.36 -0.70
N LEU A 80 23.78 16.60 -0.58
CA LEU A 80 23.87 15.14 -0.50
C LEU A 80 24.38 14.54 -1.81
N LEU A 81 24.00 15.09 -2.97
CA LEU A 81 24.49 14.65 -4.28
C LEU A 81 25.99 14.93 -4.44
N GLU A 82 26.45 16.11 -4.05
CA GLU A 82 27.87 16.47 -4.03
C GLU A 82 28.68 15.54 -3.10
N ASP A 83 28.17 15.29 -1.90
CA ASP A 83 28.79 14.40 -0.92
C ASP A 83 28.93 12.96 -1.41
N VAL A 84 28.09 12.49 -2.35
CA VAL A 84 28.19 11.14 -2.92
C VAL A 84 28.89 11.08 -4.28
N ALA A 85 29.30 12.23 -4.82
CA ALA A 85 29.98 12.29 -6.12
C ALA A 85 31.29 11.50 -6.10
N GLY A 86 31.50 10.65 -7.10
CA GLY A 86 32.71 9.83 -7.27
C GLY A 86 32.89 8.71 -6.24
N LYS A 87 31.94 8.52 -5.31
CA LYS A 87 32.05 7.55 -4.23
C LYS A 87 31.60 6.16 -4.64
N THR A 88 32.20 5.14 -4.03
CA THR A 88 31.73 3.76 -4.21
C THR A 88 30.44 3.52 -3.44
N LYS A 89 29.74 2.41 -3.73
CA LYS A 89 28.56 1.99 -2.95
C LYS A 89 28.84 1.95 -1.44
N ALA A 90 30.00 1.44 -1.02
CA ALA A 90 30.36 1.33 0.38
C ALA A 90 30.51 2.71 1.03
N ASP A 91 31.21 3.63 0.35
CA ASP A 91 31.41 4.99 0.83
C ASP A 91 30.10 5.79 0.89
N ILE A 92 29.19 5.58 -0.07
CA ILE A 92 27.85 6.18 -0.05
C ILE A 92 27.06 5.73 1.18
N LEU A 93 27.19 4.48 1.60
CA LEU A 93 26.54 3.99 2.83
C LEU A 93 27.11 4.68 4.07
N ILE A 94 28.42 4.96 4.12
CA ILE A 94 29.05 5.71 5.21
C ILE A 94 28.55 7.15 5.22
N VAL A 95 28.49 7.81 4.06
CA VAL A 95 27.90 9.16 3.94
C VAL A 95 26.45 9.16 4.44
N LEU A 96 25.65 8.18 4.02
CA LEU A 96 24.27 8.06 4.48
C LEU A 96 24.16 7.84 5.99
N ALA A 97 25.05 7.08 6.60
CA ALA A 97 25.08 6.88 8.05
C ALA A 97 25.45 8.18 8.80
N ARG A 98 26.33 9.02 8.22
CA ARG A 98 26.65 10.35 8.76
C ARG A 98 25.44 11.31 8.69
N TRP A 99 24.76 11.34 7.56
CA TRP A 99 23.61 12.21 7.32
C TRP A 99 22.34 11.79 8.07
N PHE A 100 22.15 10.47 8.20
CA PHE A 100 20.96 9.87 8.78
C PHE A 100 21.40 8.83 9.83
N PRO A 101 21.97 9.28 10.96
CA PRO A 101 22.42 8.38 12.01
C PRO A 101 21.24 7.58 12.52
N LYS A 102 21.45 6.26 12.64
CA LYS A 102 20.49 5.40 13.31
C LYS A 102 20.73 5.48 14.80
N PRO A 103 19.67 5.49 15.64
CA PRO A 103 19.86 5.38 17.07
C PRO A 103 20.63 4.09 17.37
N ASP A 104 21.60 4.16 18.28
CA ASP A 104 22.36 3.00 18.71
C ASP A 104 21.39 1.92 19.18
N VAL A 105 21.52 0.74 18.60
CA VAL A 105 20.76 -0.42 19.06
C VAL A 105 21.47 -0.87 20.34
N PRO A 106 20.78 -0.93 21.50
CA PRO A 106 21.42 -1.40 22.73
C PRO A 106 21.98 -2.81 22.50
N ASP A 107 23.17 -3.05 23.06
CA ASP A 107 23.83 -4.36 22.99
C ASP A 107 22.89 -5.45 23.50
N ARG A 108 22.37 -6.27 22.57
CA ARG A 108 21.64 -7.48 22.89
C ARG A 108 22.61 -8.66 22.83
N VAL A 109 22.99 -9.15 24.01
CA VAL A 109 23.64 -10.44 24.15
C VAL A 109 22.55 -11.51 24.04
N GLU A 110 22.29 -11.99 22.83
CA GLU A 110 21.55 -13.24 22.64
C GLU A 110 22.53 -14.41 22.78
N PRO A 111 22.19 -15.46 23.55
CA PRO A 111 23.04 -16.64 23.66
C PRO A 111 23.21 -17.28 22.29
N VAL A 112 24.46 -17.42 21.85
CA VAL A 112 24.83 -18.20 20.67
C VAL A 112 24.36 -19.62 20.92
N SER A 113 23.33 -20.06 20.19
CA SER A 113 23.01 -21.47 20.12
C SER A 113 24.02 -22.10 19.18
N ASP A 114 24.77 -23.08 19.69
CA ASP A 114 25.59 -23.96 18.87
C ASP A 114 24.66 -24.73 17.93
N GLY A 115 24.65 -24.33 16.66
CA GLY A 115 23.81 -24.89 15.62
C GLY A 115 24.42 -24.63 14.25
N SER A 116 25.37 -25.49 13.90
CA SER A 116 26.12 -25.57 12.65
C SER A 116 25.22 -25.46 11.40
N GLY A 117 25.59 -24.63 10.42
CA GLY A 117 24.98 -24.63 9.09
C GLY A 117 25.27 -23.38 8.28
N GLY A 118 26.41 -23.35 7.59
CA GLY A 118 26.98 -22.18 6.91
C GLY A 118 26.17 -21.59 5.75
N GLY A 119 26.47 -20.33 5.46
CA GLY A 119 25.93 -19.60 4.32
C GLY A 119 26.17 -18.08 4.38
N GLU A 120 27.42 -17.66 4.54
CA GLU A 120 27.79 -16.26 4.27
C GLU A 120 27.70 -15.98 2.76
N GLN A 121 26.88 -15.00 2.38
CA GLN A 121 27.32 -13.87 1.54
C GLN A 121 26.24 -12.77 1.46
N GLY A 122 26.49 -11.68 2.19
CA GLY A 122 26.36 -10.32 1.69
C GLY A 122 24.97 -9.69 1.57
N ASN A 123 24.37 -9.29 2.69
CA ASN A 123 23.32 -8.25 2.68
C ASN A 123 23.68 -7.10 3.63
N LEU A 124 24.36 -6.08 3.11
CA LEU A 124 24.41 -4.76 3.74
C LEU A 124 23.02 -4.10 3.57
N GLY A 125 22.11 -4.42 4.48
CA GLY A 125 20.74 -3.95 4.51
C GLY A 125 20.45 -3.14 5.78
N LEU A 126 20.62 -1.83 5.68
CA LEU A 126 20.06 -0.87 6.61
C LEU A 126 18.51 -0.97 6.62
N ASP A 127 17.94 -1.15 7.82
CA ASP A 127 16.52 -1.09 8.22
C ASP A 127 15.89 -2.48 8.49
N GLY A 128 16.26 -3.05 9.65
CA GLY A 128 15.70 -4.27 10.20
C GLY A 128 14.33 -4.06 10.84
N ALA A 129 13.31 -3.81 10.02
CA ALA A 129 12.00 -4.37 10.34
C ALA A 129 12.03 -5.84 9.88
N PRO A 130 11.55 -6.81 10.68
CA PRO A 130 11.46 -8.18 10.22
C PRO A 130 10.50 -8.24 9.03
N ARG A 131 11.06 -8.44 7.84
CA ARG A 131 10.27 -8.56 6.61
C ARG A 131 9.76 -9.98 6.50
N SER A 132 8.51 -10.12 6.07
CA SER A 132 8.03 -11.41 5.58
C SER A 132 8.81 -11.78 4.33
N ARG A 133 9.29 -13.02 4.26
CA ARG A 133 9.99 -13.58 3.10
C ARG A 133 9.29 -14.86 2.67
N VAL A 134 9.02 -14.96 1.38
CA VAL A 134 8.50 -16.16 0.73
C VAL A 134 9.57 -16.61 -0.25
N GLU A 135 10.21 -17.75 0.02
CA GLU A 135 11.27 -18.30 -0.81
C GLU A 135 10.85 -19.63 -1.42
N PRO A 136 11.01 -19.85 -2.73
CA PRO A 136 10.76 -21.17 -3.30
C PRO A 136 11.79 -22.16 -2.75
N LEU A 137 11.32 -23.27 -2.17
CA LEU A 137 12.13 -24.45 -1.82
C LEU A 137 12.16 -25.46 -2.97
N SER A 138 11.07 -25.53 -3.73
CA SER A 138 10.89 -26.31 -4.96
C SER A 138 9.81 -25.63 -5.81
N GLU A 139 9.54 -26.12 -7.02
CA GLU A 139 8.50 -25.57 -7.91
C GLU A 139 7.10 -25.51 -7.26
N GLU A 140 6.83 -26.42 -6.31
CA GLU A 140 5.51 -26.55 -5.65
C GLU A 140 5.52 -26.19 -4.17
N ARG A 141 6.68 -25.88 -3.57
CA ARG A 141 6.79 -25.59 -2.12
C ARG A 141 7.55 -24.31 -1.85
N PHE A 142 6.99 -23.49 -0.97
CA PHE A 142 7.53 -22.19 -0.59
C PHE A 142 7.74 -22.14 0.93
N LEU A 143 8.89 -21.65 1.36
CA LEU A 143 9.15 -21.29 2.75
C LEU A 143 8.51 -19.92 3.02
N VAL A 144 7.55 -19.89 3.95
CA VAL A 144 6.93 -18.64 4.42
C VAL A 144 7.47 -18.32 5.81
N HIS A 145 8.24 -17.24 5.92
CA HIS A 145 8.79 -16.78 7.19
C HIS A 145 8.37 -15.32 7.45
N PHE A 146 7.82 -15.05 8.62
CA PHE A 146 7.52 -13.69 9.08
C PHE A 146 7.53 -13.64 10.60
N SER A 147 7.80 -12.46 11.17
CA SER A 147 7.66 -12.25 12.61
C SER A 147 6.22 -11.87 12.96
N GLY A 148 5.63 -12.62 13.89
CA GLY A 148 4.27 -12.37 14.41
C GLY A 148 4.29 -11.69 15.77
N SER A 149 3.22 -10.95 16.10
CA SER A 149 3.00 -10.44 17.46
C SER A 149 2.57 -11.57 18.42
N ALA A 150 2.67 -11.32 19.73
CA ALA A 150 2.15 -12.26 20.74
C ALA A 150 0.64 -12.54 20.56
N GLU A 151 -0.13 -11.54 20.14
CA GLU A 151 -1.56 -11.68 19.82
C GLU A 151 -1.78 -12.62 18.63
N LEU A 152 -0.96 -12.54 17.58
CA LEU A 152 -1.05 -13.43 16.43
C LEU A 152 -0.72 -14.88 16.82
N LYS A 153 0.30 -15.09 17.66
CA LYS A 153 0.62 -16.41 18.23
C LYS A 153 -0.59 -16.98 19.00
N ALA A 154 -1.21 -16.19 19.86
CA ALA A 154 -2.39 -16.63 20.63
C ALA A 154 -3.57 -16.99 19.71
N LYS A 155 -3.83 -16.21 18.66
CA LYS A 155 -4.86 -16.52 17.65
C LYS A 155 -4.55 -17.82 16.89
N LEU A 156 -3.30 -18.05 16.55
CA LEU A 156 -2.86 -19.25 15.85
C LEU A 156 -3.04 -20.51 16.74
N GLU A 157 -2.62 -20.43 18.01
CA GLU A 157 -2.82 -21.51 18.98
C GLU A 157 -4.31 -21.80 19.20
N HIS A 158 -5.12 -20.75 19.34
CA HIS A 158 -6.57 -20.90 19.47
C HIS A 158 -7.19 -21.59 18.25
N ALA A 159 -6.81 -21.18 17.03
CA ALA A 159 -7.27 -21.82 15.81
C ALA A 159 -6.84 -23.29 15.71
N GLN A 160 -5.59 -23.61 16.05
CA GLN A 160 -5.10 -25.00 16.10
C GLN A 160 -5.89 -25.86 17.10
N ASN A 161 -6.23 -25.31 18.27
CA ASN A 161 -7.01 -26.04 19.28
C ASN A 161 -8.45 -26.30 18.80
N LEU A 162 -9.09 -25.31 18.18
CA LEU A 162 -10.42 -25.49 17.56
C LEU A 162 -10.41 -26.50 16.41
N MET A 163 -9.30 -26.57 15.66
CA MET A 163 -9.11 -27.49 14.54
C MET A 163 -8.47 -28.81 14.95
N SER A 164 -8.34 -29.09 16.25
CA SER A 164 -7.64 -30.28 16.77
C SER A 164 -8.16 -31.60 16.21
N HIS A 165 -9.47 -31.70 15.95
CA HIS A 165 -10.10 -32.88 15.35
C HIS A 165 -9.87 -33.02 13.84
N VAL A 166 -9.38 -31.97 13.16
CA VAL A 166 -9.16 -31.97 11.71
C VAL A 166 -7.66 -31.97 11.40
N SER A 167 -6.94 -30.94 11.85
CA SER A 167 -5.48 -30.84 11.71
C SER A 167 -4.96 -29.63 12.50
N ARG A 168 -3.85 -29.82 13.20
CA ARG A 168 -3.09 -28.74 13.85
C ARG A 168 -1.93 -28.23 12.99
N LYS A 169 -1.73 -28.79 11.79
CA LYS A 169 -0.66 -28.38 10.87
C LYS A 169 -0.88 -26.93 10.45
N LEU A 170 0.17 -26.12 10.55
CA LEU A 170 0.13 -24.69 10.22
C LEU A 170 -0.35 -24.45 8.80
N GLU A 171 0.15 -25.22 7.83
CA GLU A 171 -0.27 -25.16 6.43
C GLU A 171 -1.79 -25.21 6.28
N VAL A 172 -2.45 -26.21 6.88
CA VAL A 172 -3.91 -26.40 6.80
C VAL A 172 -4.67 -25.28 7.51
N VAL A 173 -4.17 -24.81 8.65
CA VAL A 173 -4.79 -23.71 9.40
C VAL A 173 -4.70 -22.40 8.59
N PHE A 174 -3.54 -22.11 8.03
CA PHE A 174 -3.32 -20.91 7.21
C PHE A 174 -4.11 -20.96 5.90
N GLU A 175 -4.11 -22.10 5.20
CA GLU A 175 -4.88 -22.29 3.96
C GLU A 175 -6.37 -21.97 4.18
N ARG A 176 -6.98 -22.57 5.21
CA ARG A 176 -8.39 -22.31 5.54
C ARG A 176 -8.66 -20.87 5.99
N ALA A 177 -7.73 -20.28 6.76
CA ALA A 177 -7.84 -18.89 7.18
C ALA A 177 -7.78 -17.93 5.98
N LEU A 178 -6.87 -18.19 5.04
CA LEU A 178 -6.74 -17.42 3.80
C LEU A 178 -7.95 -17.61 2.90
N ASP A 179 -8.46 -18.83 2.73
CA ASP A 179 -9.70 -19.09 1.99
C ASP A 179 -10.89 -18.33 2.56
N ALA A 180 -11.05 -18.33 3.88
CA ALA A 180 -12.10 -17.59 4.55
C ALA A 180 -11.96 -16.08 4.32
N LEU A 181 -10.73 -15.54 4.47
CA LEU A 181 -10.44 -14.14 4.24
C LEU A 181 -10.67 -13.73 2.78
N ILE A 182 -10.24 -14.54 1.82
CA ILE A 182 -10.45 -14.31 0.38
C ILE A 182 -11.95 -14.26 0.09
N ARG A 183 -12.72 -15.26 0.55
CA ARG A 183 -14.18 -15.30 0.37
C ARG A 183 -14.86 -14.07 0.97
N GLU A 184 -14.44 -13.66 2.17
CA GLU A 184 -14.97 -12.46 2.83
C GLU A 184 -14.68 -11.18 2.02
N LEU A 185 -13.44 -11.01 1.56
CA LEU A 185 -13.01 -9.85 0.77
C LEU A 185 -13.68 -9.82 -0.60
N GLU A 186 -13.75 -10.95 -1.32
CA GLU A 186 -14.44 -11.06 -2.60
C GLU A 186 -15.94 -10.74 -2.48
N ASN A 187 -16.59 -11.19 -1.41
CA ASN A 187 -17.98 -10.84 -1.13
C ASN A 187 -18.13 -9.35 -0.80
N LYS A 188 -17.30 -8.80 0.09
CA LYS A 188 -17.36 -7.39 0.49
C LYS A 188 -17.13 -6.45 -0.70
N GLN A 189 -16.09 -6.71 -1.48
CA GLN A 189 -15.64 -5.81 -2.54
C GLN A 189 -16.43 -6.00 -3.85
N TRP A 190 -16.67 -7.24 -4.24
CA TRP A 190 -17.19 -7.59 -5.57
C TRP A 190 -18.58 -8.22 -5.55
N GLY A 191 -19.13 -8.46 -4.36
CA GLY A 191 -20.46 -9.06 -4.22
C GLY A 191 -20.51 -10.53 -4.62
N LYS A 192 -19.36 -11.22 -4.67
CA LYS A 192 -19.26 -12.66 -4.92
C LYS A 192 -19.94 -13.43 -3.79
N THR A 193 -20.92 -14.25 -4.12
CA THR A 193 -21.66 -15.07 -3.15
C THR A 193 -22.32 -16.25 -3.87
N GLU A 194 -22.37 -17.40 -3.20
CA GLU A 194 -22.97 -18.63 -3.73
C GLU A 194 -24.49 -18.54 -3.88
N ARG A 195 -25.17 -17.70 -3.08
CA ARG A 195 -26.64 -17.57 -3.07
C ARG A 195 -27.09 -16.12 -3.27
N PRO A 196 -27.04 -15.59 -4.51
CA PRO A 196 -27.58 -14.27 -4.81
C PRO A 196 -29.08 -14.18 -4.52
N ARG A 197 -29.50 -13.06 -3.93
CA ARG A 197 -30.91 -12.64 -3.94
C ARG A 197 -31.25 -12.04 -5.30
N ARG A 198 -32.47 -12.27 -5.79
CA ARG A 198 -32.98 -11.58 -6.99
C ARG A 198 -33.06 -10.08 -6.72
N SER A 199 -32.39 -9.29 -7.55
CA SER A 199 -32.49 -7.83 -7.51
C SER A 199 -33.80 -7.38 -8.16
N GLY A 200 -34.57 -6.54 -7.46
CA GLY A 200 -35.68 -5.81 -8.08
C GLY A 200 -35.12 -4.83 -9.13
N GLY A 201 -35.63 -4.88 -10.36
CA GLY A 201 -35.07 -4.27 -11.56
C GLY A 201 -35.09 -2.74 -11.64
N ARG A 202 -34.73 -2.03 -10.56
CA ARG A 202 -34.57 -0.58 -10.61
C ARG A 202 -33.22 -0.26 -11.26
N LYS A 203 -33.29 0.36 -12.44
CA LYS A 203 -32.10 0.86 -13.17
C LYS A 203 -31.52 2.05 -12.40
N ASP A 204 -30.48 1.79 -11.60
CA ASP A 204 -29.67 2.82 -10.96
C ASP A 204 -28.45 3.12 -11.86
N ARG A 205 -27.95 4.35 -11.76
CA ARG A 205 -26.68 4.79 -12.33
C ARG A 205 -25.48 4.11 -11.64
N ARG A 206 -25.65 3.59 -10.42
CA ARG A 206 -24.63 2.83 -9.70
C ARG A 206 -24.73 1.33 -9.99
N PRO A 207 -23.60 0.62 -10.14
CA PRO A 207 -23.60 -0.82 -10.38
C PRO A 207 -24.11 -1.58 -9.16
N SER A 208 -25.01 -2.54 -9.41
CA SER A 208 -25.52 -3.42 -8.37
C SER A 208 -24.45 -4.43 -7.93
N ARG A 209 -24.71 -5.16 -6.83
CA ARG A 209 -23.86 -6.29 -6.42
C ARG A 209 -23.87 -7.43 -7.44
N ALA A 210 -24.94 -7.57 -8.24
CA ALA A 210 -24.98 -8.54 -9.32
C ALA A 210 -24.07 -8.11 -10.48
N ASP A 211 -24.15 -6.83 -10.89
CA ASP A 211 -23.29 -6.28 -11.95
C ASP A 211 -21.81 -6.38 -11.59
N LYS A 212 -21.45 -6.06 -10.34
CA LYS A 212 -20.07 -6.17 -9.86
C LYS A 212 -19.54 -7.60 -9.90
N ARG A 213 -20.38 -8.58 -9.55
CA ARG A 213 -20.00 -10.00 -9.57
C ARG A 213 -19.77 -10.48 -10.99
N GLU A 214 -20.72 -10.18 -11.88
CA GLU A 214 -20.64 -10.53 -13.29
C GLU A 214 -19.36 -9.98 -13.92
N VAL A 215 -19.07 -8.69 -13.70
CA VAL A 215 -17.84 -8.05 -14.19
C VAL A 215 -16.59 -8.68 -13.57
N TYR A 216 -16.61 -9.00 -12.28
CA TYR A 216 -15.46 -9.58 -11.60
C TYR A 216 -15.12 -10.98 -12.11
N GLU A 217 -16.13 -11.82 -12.33
CA GLU A 217 -15.99 -13.16 -12.89
C GLU A 217 -15.56 -13.10 -14.35
N ARG A 218 -16.23 -12.27 -15.17
CA ARG A 218 -15.90 -12.06 -16.59
C ARG A 218 -14.44 -11.61 -16.78
N ASP A 219 -13.97 -10.69 -15.95
CA ASP A 219 -12.63 -10.11 -16.07
C ASP A 219 -11.56 -10.96 -15.36
N GLY A 220 -11.93 -12.03 -14.67
CA GLY A 220 -10.99 -13.01 -14.10
C GLY A 220 -10.11 -12.48 -12.96
N ALA A 221 -10.67 -11.57 -12.14
CA ALA A 221 -9.95 -10.90 -11.04
C ALA A 221 -8.63 -10.24 -11.51
N GLN A 222 -8.65 -9.64 -12.70
CA GLN A 222 -7.50 -9.02 -13.34
C GLN A 222 -7.94 -7.78 -14.12
N CYS A 223 -7.04 -6.79 -14.22
CA CYS A 223 -7.26 -5.63 -15.08
C CYS A 223 -7.68 -6.06 -16.51
N ALA A 224 -8.78 -5.48 -16.99
CA ALA A 224 -9.35 -5.70 -18.31
C ALA A 224 -8.73 -4.79 -19.39
N TYR A 225 -7.81 -3.90 -19.03
CA TYR A 225 -7.12 -3.06 -20.00
C TYR A 225 -6.28 -3.91 -20.96
N VAL A 226 -6.47 -3.67 -22.26
CA VAL A 226 -5.67 -4.24 -23.34
C VAL A 226 -5.10 -3.08 -24.15
N SER A 227 -3.79 -3.10 -24.36
CA SER A 227 -3.12 -2.07 -25.17
C SER A 227 -3.44 -2.23 -26.66
N PRO A 228 -3.22 -1.19 -27.49
CA PRO A 228 -3.38 -1.30 -28.94
C PRO A 228 -2.54 -2.43 -29.58
N SER A 229 -1.43 -2.82 -28.95
CA SER A 229 -0.59 -3.95 -29.38
C SER A 229 -1.07 -5.31 -28.84
N GLY A 230 -2.25 -5.39 -28.21
CA GLY A 230 -2.83 -6.63 -27.69
C GLY A 230 -2.29 -7.08 -26.32
N VAL A 231 -1.48 -6.26 -25.64
CA VAL A 231 -0.94 -6.62 -24.32
C VAL A 231 -1.97 -6.32 -23.24
N ARG A 232 -2.47 -7.37 -22.59
CA ARG A 232 -3.36 -7.25 -21.44
C ARG A 232 -2.58 -6.98 -20.15
N CYS A 233 -3.04 -6.02 -19.37
CA CYS A 233 -2.48 -5.72 -18.05
C CYS A 233 -2.67 -6.90 -17.09
N THR A 234 -1.62 -7.26 -16.35
CA THR A 234 -1.64 -8.40 -15.40
C THR A 234 -1.82 -8.00 -13.95
N ALA A 235 -2.11 -6.74 -13.66
CA ALA A 235 -2.42 -6.30 -12.31
C ALA A 235 -3.67 -7.02 -11.77
N ARG A 236 -3.50 -7.64 -10.60
CA ARG A 236 -4.58 -8.27 -9.80
C ARG A 236 -4.88 -7.52 -8.51
N ALA A 237 -4.03 -6.56 -8.14
CA ALA A 237 -4.17 -5.73 -6.94
C ALA A 237 -4.73 -4.35 -7.29
N PHE A 238 -5.33 -3.71 -6.28
CA PHE A 238 -5.91 -2.36 -6.39
C PHE A 238 -6.89 -2.23 -7.58
N LEU A 239 -7.67 -3.29 -7.82
CA LEU A 239 -8.70 -3.30 -8.85
C LEU A 239 -9.86 -2.39 -8.43
N GLN A 240 -10.41 -1.69 -9.41
CA GLN A 240 -11.51 -0.74 -9.30
C GLN A 240 -12.54 -1.05 -10.38
N TYR A 241 -13.82 -0.87 -10.04
CA TYR A 241 -14.88 -0.93 -11.02
C TYR A 241 -14.89 0.37 -11.83
N ASP A 242 -14.53 0.28 -13.10
CA ASP A 242 -14.57 1.37 -14.07
C ASP A 242 -15.81 1.23 -14.95
N HIS A 243 -16.35 2.36 -15.40
CA HIS A 243 -17.40 2.39 -16.40
C HIS A 243 -16.78 2.69 -17.75
N VAL A 244 -17.02 1.86 -18.77
CA VAL A 244 -16.52 2.06 -20.15
C VAL A 244 -16.98 3.43 -20.65
N ASP A 245 -18.27 3.71 -20.54
CA ASP A 245 -18.82 5.07 -20.63
C ASP A 245 -18.93 5.65 -19.22
N PRO A 246 -18.13 6.68 -18.88
CA PRO A 246 -18.13 7.21 -17.52
C PRO A 246 -19.48 7.79 -17.11
N LEU A 247 -19.80 7.66 -15.83
CA LEU A 247 -21.06 8.17 -15.25
C LEU A 247 -21.30 9.66 -15.52
N GLY A 248 -20.23 10.48 -15.45
CA GLY A 248 -20.30 11.91 -15.73
C GLY A 248 -20.63 12.27 -17.18
N LYS A 249 -20.56 11.29 -18.09
CA LYS A 249 -20.93 11.39 -19.50
C LYS A 249 -22.26 10.69 -19.83
N GLY A 250 -23.02 10.27 -18.81
CA GLY A 250 -24.32 9.63 -18.99
C GLY A 250 -24.28 8.09 -19.05
N GLY A 251 -23.13 7.47 -18.80
CA GLY A 251 -23.03 6.00 -18.75
C GLY A 251 -23.90 5.38 -17.65
N GLY A 252 -24.42 4.18 -17.92
CA GLY A 252 -25.26 3.40 -17.00
C GLY A 252 -24.47 2.51 -16.05
N GLY A 253 -25.13 1.97 -15.02
CA GLY A 253 -24.53 1.09 -14.02
C GLY A 253 -24.49 -0.40 -14.41
N GLU A 254 -25.01 -0.78 -15.57
CA GLU A 254 -25.13 -2.19 -15.95
C GLU A 254 -23.77 -2.87 -16.16
N ALA A 255 -23.69 -4.19 -15.92
CA ALA A 255 -22.47 -4.98 -16.10
C ALA A 255 -21.80 -4.83 -17.48
N ARG A 256 -22.59 -4.66 -18.55
CA ARG A 256 -22.06 -4.42 -19.91
C ARG A 256 -21.25 -3.12 -20.03
N ASN A 257 -21.57 -2.12 -19.21
CA ASN A 257 -20.82 -0.86 -19.13
C ASN A 257 -19.71 -0.92 -18.07
N GLY A 258 -19.61 -2.00 -17.29
CA GLY A 258 -18.60 -2.18 -16.27
C GLY A 258 -17.37 -2.94 -16.77
N ARG A 259 -16.21 -2.62 -16.21
CA ARG A 259 -14.97 -3.42 -16.31
C ARG A 259 -14.09 -3.24 -15.07
N LEU A 260 -13.21 -4.20 -14.80
CA LEU A 260 -12.17 -4.06 -13.80
C LEU A 260 -10.95 -3.39 -14.39
N LEU A 261 -10.50 -2.29 -13.78
CA LEU A 261 -9.20 -1.69 -14.07
C LEU A 261 -8.37 -1.62 -12.79
N CYS A 262 -7.05 -1.76 -12.89
CA CYS A 262 -6.19 -1.37 -11.76
C CYS A 262 -6.25 0.15 -11.59
N ALA A 263 -5.89 0.64 -10.40
CA ALA A 263 -5.92 2.08 -10.10
C ALA A 263 -5.17 2.93 -11.16
N ALA A 264 -4.06 2.44 -11.71
CA ALA A 264 -3.29 3.15 -12.72
C ALA A 264 -4.00 3.23 -14.08
N HIS A 265 -4.58 2.12 -14.55
CA HIS A 265 -5.36 2.10 -15.80
C HIS A 265 -6.70 2.83 -15.66
N ASN A 266 -7.31 2.81 -14.48
CA ASN A 266 -8.50 3.62 -14.20
C ASN A 266 -8.18 5.12 -14.25
N ASP A 267 -7.05 5.55 -13.66
CA ASP A 267 -6.58 6.94 -13.79
C ASP A 267 -6.24 7.31 -15.24
N LEU A 268 -5.63 6.41 -16.01
CA LEU A 268 -5.42 6.63 -17.45
C LEU A 268 -6.76 6.84 -18.18
N HIS A 269 -7.74 5.97 -17.95
CA HIS A 269 -9.05 6.09 -18.57
C HIS A 269 -9.76 7.40 -18.19
N ALA A 270 -9.73 7.77 -16.90
CA ALA A 270 -10.31 9.02 -16.42
C ALA A 270 -9.68 10.24 -17.11
N ARG A 271 -8.35 10.25 -17.29
CA ARG A 271 -7.64 11.33 -17.99
C ARG A 271 -7.97 11.40 -19.48
N GLN A 272 -8.11 10.24 -20.13
CA GLN A 272 -8.55 10.18 -21.54
C GLN A 272 -9.99 10.67 -21.71
N ALA A 273 -10.88 10.34 -20.77
CA ALA A 273 -12.28 10.72 -20.84
C ALA A 273 -12.52 12.20 -20.47
N TYR A 274 -11.86 12.71 -19.44
CA TYR A 274 -12.16 14.03 -18.86
C TYR A 274 -11.06 15.07 -19.09
N GLY A 275 -9.87 14.67 -19.56
CA GLY A 275 -8.70 15.55 -19.68
C GLY A 275 -7.83 15.54 -18.42
N SER A 276 -6.50 15.55 -18.61
CA SER A 276 -5.53 15.47 -17.52
C SER A 276 -5.62 16.64 -16.55
N GLU A 277 -5.83 17.86 -17.04
CA GLU A 277 -5.87 19.08 -16.22
C GLU A 277 -7.01 19.05 -15.21
N ILE A 278 -8.21 18.62 -15.64
CA ILE A 278 -9.39 18.51 -14.78
C ILE A 278 -9.15 17.46 -13.70
N ILE A 279 -8.54 16.32 -14.06
CA ILE A 279 -8.22 15.26 -13.10
C ILE A 279 -7.18 15.74 -12.09
N ASP A 280 -6.12 16.40 -12.55
CA ASP A 280 -5.05 16.91 -11.68
C ASP A 280 -5.57 17.99 -10.72
N GLU A 281 -6.45 18.88 -11.18
CA GLU A 281 -7.12 19.85 -10.32
C GLU A 281 -7.98 19.16 -9.26
N LYS A 282 -8.80 18.17 -9.64
CA LYS A 282 -9.62 17.41 -8.67
C LYS A 282 -8.78 16.67 -7.65
N ILE A 283 -7.66 16.07 -8.06
CA ILE A 283 -6.71 15.41 -7.15
C ILE A 283 -6.12 16.43 -6.18
N ARG A 284 -5.67 17.60 -6.67
CA ARG A 284 -5.10 18.66 -5.84
C ARG A 284 -6.11 19.17 -4.82
N ARG A 285 -7.35 19.44 -5.24
CA ARG A 285 -8.45 19.85 -4.34
C ARG A 285 -8.76 18.78 -3.30
N ALA A 286 -8.78 17.50 -3.68
CA ALA A 286 -9.02 16.40 -2.75
C ALA A 286 -7.90 16.26 -1.71
N ARG A 287 -6.63 16.40 -2.12
CA ARG A 287 -5.47 16.39 -1.22
C ARG A 287 -5.49 17.56 -0.25
N SER A 288 -5.73 18.77 -0.74
CA SER A 288 -5.86 19.96 0.09
C SER A 288 -6.99 19.82 1.12
N ARG A 289 -8.14 19.24 0.74
CA ARG A 289 -9.22 18.91 1.68
C ARG A 289 -8.81 17.85 2.71
N ALA A 290 -8.03 16.84 2.33
CA ALA A 290 -7.54 15.83 3.26
C ALA A 290 -6.49 16.39 4.23
N GLU A 291 -5.61 17.27 3.77
CA GLU A 291 -4.63 17.98 4.60
C GLU A 291 -5.32 18.94 5.57
N GLN A 292 -6.29 19.73 5.08
CA GLN A 292 -7.11 20.61 5.90
C GLN A 292 -8.00 19.83 6.88
N GLY A 293 -8.59 18.71 6.46
CA GLY A 293 -9.37 17.83 7.33
C GLY A 293 -8.54 17.00 8.31
N GLY A 294 -7.26 16.76 8.00
CA GLY A 294 -6.28 16.15 8.90
C GLY A 294 -5.80 17.13 9.99
N ALA A 295 -5.70 18.42 9.65
CA ALA A 295 -5.35 19.50 10.57
C ALA A 295 -6.55 20.03 11.37
N ALA A 296 -7.76 20.00 10.81
CA ALA A 296 -9.00 20.42 11.46
C ALA A 296 -9.86 19.20 11.84
N GLN A 297 -9.41 18.42 12.83
CA GLN A 297 -10.36 17.60 13.59
C GLN A 297 -11.27 18.55 14.35
N THR A 298 -12.51 18.73 13.88
CA THR A 298 -13.48 19.53 14.62
C THR A 298 -13.67 18.93 16.01
N ALA A 299 -14.00 19.75 17.02
CA ALA A 299 -14.30 19.25 18.36
C ALA A 299 -15.37 18.15 18.32
N LYS A 300 -16.31 18.26 17.39
CA LYS A 300 -17.33 17.25 17.12
C LYS A 300 -16.75 15.90 16.67
N ASP A 301 -15.76 15.91 15.75
CA ASP A 301 -15.09 14.70 15.29
C ASP A 301 -14.24 14.05 16.39
N LYS A 302 -13.58 14.87 17.23
CA LYS A 302 -12.82 14.36 18.39
C LYS A 302 -13.75 13.72 19.42
N CYS A 303 -14.87 14.36 19.74
CA CYS A 303 -15.89 13.81 20.64
C CYS A 303 -16.47 12.49 20.12
N GLU A 304 -16.77 12.40 18.82
CA GLU A 304 -17.30 11.16 18.24
C GLU A 304 -16.27 10.02 18.26
N ARG A 305 -15.00 10.30 17.94
CA ARG A 305 -13.92 9.31 18.02
C ARG A 305 -13.64 8.87 19.45
N LEU A 306 -13.65 9.80 20.40
CA LEU A 306 -13.51 9.51 21.83
C LEU A 306 -14.65 8.57 22.29
N ARG A 307 -15.89 8.88 21.90
CA ARG A 307 -17.06 8.03 22.21
C ARG A 307 -16.91 6.63 21.66
N VAL A 308 -16.50 6.48 20.40
CA VAL A 308 -16.28 5.18 19.76
C VAL A 308 -15.15 4.41 20.46
N ALA A 309 -14.04 5.07 20.79
CA ALA A 309 -12.92 4.45 21.48
C ALA A 309 -13.33 3.90 22.85
N LEU A 310 -14.02 4.69 23.68
CA LEU A 310 -14.46 4.28 25.02
C LEU A 310 -15.46 3.11 24.98
N VAL A 311 -16.40 3.11 24.03
CA VAL A 311 -17.34 1.98 23.86
C VAL A 311 -16.60 0.72 23.41
N THR A 312 -15.59 0.85 22.56
CA THR A 312 -14.76 -0.28 22.12
C THR A 312 -13.92 -0.85 23.27
N MET A 313 -13.53 -0.01 24.24
CA MET A 313 -12.84 -0.41 25.48
C MET A 313 -13.78 -1.07 26.52
N GLY A 314 -15.08 -1.19 26.24
CA GLY A 314 -16.04 -1.91 27.09
C GLY A 314 -16.88 -1.03 28.02
N PHE A 315 -16.74 0.29 27.98
CA PHE A 315 -17.56 1.20 28.78
C PHE A 315 -18.99 1.33 28.22
N LYS A 316 -19.98 1.47 29.11
CA LYS A 316 -21.39 1.59 28.69
C LYS A 316 -21.59 2.88 27.89
N LYS A 317 -22.25 2.76 26.73
CA LYS A 317 -22.52 3.90 25.82
C LYS A 317 -23.11 5.12 26.53
N ALA A 318 -24.01 4.92 27.50
CA ALA A 318 -24.62 6.01 28.26
C ALA A 318 -23.61 6.78 29.14
N GLU A 319 -22.61 6.10 29.68
CA GLU A 319 -21.54 6.70 30.48
C GLU A 319 -20.53 7.41 29.58
N CYS A 320 -20.16 6.79 28.45
CA CYS A 320 -19.32 7.42 27.43
C CYS A 320 -19.94 8.72 26.90
N CYS A 321 -21.24 8.74 26.60
CA CYS A 321 -21.92 9.96 26.13
C CYS A 321 -21.87 11.09 27.17
N LYS A 322 -22.00 10.79 28.46
CA LYS A 322 -21.92 11.80 29.55
C LYS A 322 -20.51 12.39 29.66
N VAL A 323 -19.49 11.54 29.64
CA VAL A 323 -18.09 11.97 29.76
C VAL A 323 -17.64 12.74 28.53
N VAL A 324 -18.03 12.29 27.33
CA VAL A 324 -17.74 13.00 26.06
C VAL A 324 -18.43 14.36 26.02
N ALA A 325 -19.66 14.48 26.54
CA ALA A 325 -20.36 15.76 26.63
C ALA A 325 -19.68 16.72 27.61
N ALA A 326 -19.16 16.21 28.73
CA ALA A 326 -18.42 17.02 29.70
C ALA A 326 -17.06 17.51 29.18
N LEU A 327 -16.45 16.78 28.23
CA LEU A 327 -15.17 17.13 27.59
C LEU A 327 -15.35 17.88 26.26
N ALA A 328 -16.58 18.22 25.86
CA ALA A 328 -16.87 18.79 24.55
C ALA A 328 -16.24 20.19 24.34
N THR A 329 -16.17 20.99 25.39
CA THR A 329 -15.51 22.32 25.39
C THR A 329 -13.99 22.21 25.38
N GLU A 330 -13.45 21.15 25.98
CA GLU A 330 -12.01 20.85 26.03
C GLU A 330 -11.51 20.27 24.69
N ALA A 331 -12.41 19.64 23.92
CA ALA A 331 -12.10 19.03 22.62
C ALA A 331 -11.64 20.04 21.55
N GLU A 332 -12.00 21.32 21.67
CA GLU A 332 -11.49 22.37 20.78
C GLU A 332 -9.98 22.62 20.97
N ARG A 333 -9.47 22.44 22.19
CA ARG A 333 -8.10 22.83 22.58
C ARG A 333 -7.15 21.66 22.77
N LEU A 334 -7.65 20.53 23.29
CA LEU A 334 -6.81 19.38 23.65
C LEU A 334 -6.64 18.40 22.48
N PRO A 335 -5.49 17.72 22.37
CA PRO A 335 -5.29 16.63 21.44
C PRO A 335 -6.07 15.38 21.90
N LEU A 336 -6.39 14.48 20.95
CA LEU A 336 -7.29 13.34 21.19
C LEU A 336 -6.76 12.37 22.25
N ASP A 337 -5.44 12.16 22.32
CA ASP A 337 -4.81 11.29 23.31
C ASP A 337 -4.97 11.82 24.75
N GLN A 338 -4.98 13.14 24.93
CA GLN A 338 -5.22 13.77 26.22
C GLN A 338 -6.70 13.66 26.63
N LEU A 339 -7.63 13.88 25.69
CA LEU A 339 -9.06 13.66 25.93
C LEU A 339 -9.39 12.20 26.30
N ILE A 340 -8.67 11.23 25.74
CA ILE A 340 -8.82 9.81 26.09
C ILE A 340 -8.35 9.56 27.54
N ARG A 341 -7.19 10.11 27.94
CA ARG A 341 -6.70 9.99 29.32
C ARG A 341 -7.68 10.61 30.32
N ASP A 342 -8.17 11.82 30.04
CA ASP A 342 -9.10 12.53 30.92
C ASP A 342 -10.46 11.83 31.02
N ALA A 343 -10.94 11.25 29.91
CA ALA A 343 -12.16 10.47 29.90
C ALA A 343 -12.02 9.17 30.69
N LEU A 344 -10.89 8.46 30.57
CA LEU A 344 -10.63 7.23 31.33
C LEU A 344 -10.55 7.53 32.82
N LEU A 345 -9.85 8.60 33.24
CA LEU A 345 -9.80 9.03 34.64
C LEU A 345 -11.20 9.27 35.21
N ARG A 346 -12.07 9.96 34.46
CA ARG A 346 -13.46 10.21 34.89
C ARG A 346 -14.33 8.94 34.94
N LEU A 347 -14.00 7.92 34.16
CA LEU A 347 -14.73 6.65 34.11
C LEU A 347 -14.23 5.63 35.15
N THR A 348 -12.97 5.72 35.57
CA THR A 348 -12.35 4.80 36.53
C THR A 348 -12.29 5.31 37.97
N GLN A 349 -12.61 6.59 38.22
CA GLN A 349 -12.72 7.16 39.57
C GLN A 349 -14.08 6.87 40.24
N ARG A 350 -14.62 5.66 40.08
CA ARG A 350 -15.88 5.23 40.70
C ARG A 350 -15.70 4.00 41.57
#